data_AF-A0A382Q0T9-F1
#
_entry.id   AF-A0A382Q0T9-F1
#
_cell.length_a   1.000
_cell.length_b   1.000
_cell.length_c   1.000
_cell.angle_alpha   90.00
_cell.angle_beta   90.00
_cell.angle_gamma   90.00
#
_symmetry.space_group_name_H-M   'P 1'
#
loop_
_entity.id
_entity.type
_entity.pdbx_description
1 polymer ?
#
loop_
_entity_poly.entity_id
_entity_poly.type
_entity_poly.pdbx_seq_one_letter_code
_entity_poly.pdbx_strand_id
1 'polypeptide(L)'
;VMDQAFDDVNCKPEPKLECNSIFQLAFHVMHGAIATIVPSGFCSANDAFPGTREIPLMKPLISKPVGLIWQNVNPPLSMPNALSEVLMNAHDEINDAMKY
;
A
#
# COMPACT_ATOMS: atom_id res chain seq x y z
N VAL A 1 3.88 12.88 0.47
CA VAL A 1 2.95 12.18 1.42
C VAL A 1 3.66 11.89 2.72
N MET A 2 4.79 11.18 2.68
CA MET A 2 5.57 10.86 3.88
C MET A 2 6.14 12.10 4.60
N ASP A 3 6.64 13.10 3.88
CA ASP A 3 7.18 14.32 4.51
C ASP A 3 6.14 15.01 5.39
N GLN A 4 4.95 15.28 4.82
CA GLN A 4 3.82 15.84 5.56
C GLN A 4 3.40 14.96 6.74
N ALA A 5 3.38 13.64 6.56
CA ALA A 5 3.06 12.69 7.63
C ALA A 5 4.00 12.81 8.83
N PHE A 6 5.30 12.96 8.57
CA PHE A 6 6.32 13.12 9.60
C PHE A 6 6.24 14.51 10.24
N ASP A 7 6.02 15.56 9.45
CA ASP A 7 5.84 16.92 9.95
C ASP A 7 4.63 17.04 10.88
N ASP A 8 3.50 16.41 10.54
CA ASP A 8 2.25 16.43 11.34
C ASP A 8 2.44 15.84 12.75
N VAL A 9 3.40 14.93 12.93
CA VAL A 9 3.75 14.34 14.24
C VAL A 9 5.06 14.88 14.82
N ASN A 10 5.63 15.93 14.21
CA ASN A 10 6.91 16.52 14.60
C ASN A 10 8.06 15.47 14.68
N CYS A 11 8.06 14.53 13.75
CA CYS A 11 9.09 13.52 13.59
C CYS A 11 10.03 13.92 12.45
N LYS A 12 11.33 13.70 12.62
CA LYS A 12 12.36 13.98 11.60
C LYS A 12 13.22 12.75 11.39
N PRO A 13 12.74 11.75 10.61
CA PRO A 13 13.53 10.57 10.32
C PRO A 13 14.74 10.94 9.47
N GLU A 14 15.81 10.16 9.57
CA GLU A 14 17.00 10.30 8.73
C GLU A 14 16.93 9.27 7.60
N PRO A 15 16.72 9.68 6.33
CA PRO A 15 16.70 8.75 5.20
C PRO A 15 18.06 8.07 5.04
N LYS A 16 18.08 6.74 5.17
CA LYS A 16 19.31 5.93 4.99
C LYS A 16 19.44 5.34 3.60
N LEU A 17 18.31 5.21 2.89
CA LEU A 17 18.23 4.57 1.59
C LEU A 17 16.99 5.11 0.86
N GLU A 18 17.14 5.41 -0.42
CA GLU A 18 16.06 5.75 -1.33
C GLU A 18 16.02 4.73 -2.47
N CYS A 19 14.83 4.24 -2.82
CA CYS A 19 14.66 3.38 -3.99
C CYS A 19 13.26 3.49 -4.58
N ASN A 20 13.11 2.97 -5.80
CA ASN A 20 11.91 3.16 -6.62
C ASN A 20 10.99 1.93 -6.60
N SER A 21 11.14 1.04 -5.63
CA SER A 21 10.33 -0.17 -5.51
C SER A 21 10.16 -0.60 -4.05
N ILE A 22 8.92 -0.89 -3.68
CA ILE A 22 8.57 -1.39 -2.35
C ILE A 22 9.23 -2.72 -2.01
N PHE A 23 9.43 -3.60 -3.00
CA PHE A 23 10.14 -4.86 -2.79
C PHE A 23 11.64 -4.65 -2.57
N GLN A 24 12.24 -3.67 -3.23
CA GLN A 24 13.64 -3.30 -2.97
C GLN A 24 13.79 -2.80 -1.52
N LEU A 25 12.88 -1.95 -1.03
CA LEU A 25 12.87 -1.53 0.38
C LEU A 25 12.80 -2.74 1.32
N ALA A 26 11.89 -3.68 1.06
CA ALA A 26 11.73 -4.87 1.88
C ALA A 26 13.02 -5.71 1.94
N PHE A 27 13.69 -5.94 0.80
CA PHE A 27 14.96 -6.68 0.78
C PHE A 27 16.07 -6.00 1.58
N HIS A 28 16.14 -4.67 1.55
CA HIS A 28 17.11 -3.94 2.35
C HIS A 28 16.80 -3.97 3.86
N VAL A 29 15.53 -3.98 4.24
CA VAL A 29 15.10 -4.20 5.64
C VAL A 29 15.45 -5.62 6.10
N MET A 30 15.27 -6.64 5.25
CA MET A 30 15.58 -8.04 5.57
C MET A 30 17.07 -8.28 5.86
N HIS A 31 17.97 -7.56 5.19
CA HIS A 31 19.42 -7.80 5.27
C HIS A 31 20.19 -6.67 5.96
N GLY A 32 19.51 -5.64 6.45
CA GLY A 32 20.12 -4.43 6.97
C GLY A 32 19.50 -3.95 8.27
N ALA A 33 20.20 -3.06 8.97
CA ALA A 33 19.70 -2.41 10.18
C ALA A 33 18.90 -1.13 9.84
N ILE A 34 17.93 -1.25 8.93
CA ILE A 34 17.05 -0.16 8.53
C ILE A 34 15.58 -0.58 8.63
N ALA A 35 14.70 0.38 8.81
CA ALA A 35 13.25 0.19 8.80
C ALA A 35 12.63 0.96 7.64
N THR A 36 11.47 0.51 7.17
CA THR A 36 10.71 1.18 6.12
C THR A 36 9.22 1.21 6.46
N ILE A 37 8.47 2.08 5.78
CA ILE A 37 7.01 2.18 5.88
C ILE A 37 6.42 1.78 4.54
N VAL A 38 5.45 0.88 4.58
CA VAL A 38 4.73 0.38 3.40
C VAL A 38 3.22 0.55 3.58
N PRO A 39 2.44 0.65 2.48
CA PRO A 39 0.98 0.59 2.58
C PRO A 39 0.53 -0.74 3.17
N SER A 40 -0.58 -0.74 3.91
CA SER A 40 -1.11 -1.93 4.59
C SER A 40 -1.43 -3.11 3.67
N GLY A 41 -1.67 -2.88 2.37
CA GLY A 41 -1.85 -3.96 1.38
C GLY A 41 -0.59 -4.80 1.12
N PHE A 42 0.58 -4.36 1.62
CA PHE A 42 1.84 -5.09 1.56
C PHE A 42 2.23 -5.70 2.92
N CYS A 43 1.33 -5.61 3.91
CA CYS A 43 1.41 -6.35 5.18
C CYS A 43 1.51 -7.84 4.87
N SER A 44 2.44 -8.53 5.53
CA SER A 44 2.66 -9.96 5.27
C SER A 44 1.61 -10.80 6.00
N ALA A 45 0.46 -11.01 5.36
CA ALA A 45 -0.22 -12.28 5.50
C ALA A 45 0.69 -13.31 4.81
N ASN A 46 1.36 -14.20 5.58
CA ASN A 46 2.20 -15.33 5.12
C ASN A 46 3.74 -15.16 5.13
N ASP A 47 4.35 -14.53 6.15
CA ASP A 47 5.82 -14.54 6.39
C ASP A 47 6.68 -14.15 5.16
N ALA A 48 6.14 -13.33 4.26
CA ALA A 48 6.77 -12.99 2.97
C ALA A 48 8.15 -12.31 3.11
N PHE A 49 8.42 -11.72 4.27
CA PHE A 49 9.66 -11.01 4.58
C PHE A 49 10.32 -11.60 5.84
N PRO A 50 10.95 -12.78 5.73
CA PRO A 50 11.55 -13.46 6.87
C PRO A 50 12.63 -12.61 7.54
N GLY A 51 12.70 -12.71 8.87
CA GLY A 51 13.66 -11.93 9.67
C GLY A 51 13.28 -10.47 9.89
N THR A 52 12.11 -10.04 9.40
CA THR A 52 11.57 -8.69 9.65
C THR A 52 10.47 -8.73 10.71
N ARG A 53 10.16 -7.57 11.29
CA ARG A 53 9.02 -7.38 12.19
C ARG A 53 8.14 -6.28 11.65
N GLU A 54 6.86 -6.59 11.47
CA GLU A 54 5.87 -5.59 11.09
C GLU A 54 5.35 -4.84 12.31
N ILE A 55 5.10 -3.53 12.14
CA ILE A 55 4.52 -2.68 13.18
C ILE A 55 3.37 -1.90 12.54
N PRO A 56 2.11 -2.18 12.92
CA PRO A 56 0.97 -1.44 12.38
C PRO A 56 1.00 0.02 12.86
N LEU A 57 0.96 0.95 11.91
CA LEU A 57 0.92 2.38 12.18
C LEU A 57 -0.52 2.88 12.21
N MET A 58 -1.04 3.09 13.42
CA MET A 58 -2.45 3.47 13.62
C MET A 58 -2.68 4.97 13.79
N LYS A 59 -1.62 5.75 14.06
CA LYS A 59 -1.70 7.20 14.33
C LYS A 59 -0.45 7.92 13.80
N PRO A 60 -0.58 8.82 12.82
CA PRO A 60 -1.77 9.11 12.03
C PRO A 60 -2.09 7.95 11.08
N LEU A 61 -3.38 7.69 10.86
CA LEU A 61 -3.81 6.84 9.75
C LEU A 61 -3.84 7.69 8.48
N ILE A 62 -3.00 7.33 7.50
CA ILE A 62 -2.93 8.03 6.22
C ILE A 62 -3.41 7.07 5.14
N SER A 63 -4.55 7.39 4.54
CA SER A 63 -5.13 6.62 3.45
C SER A 63 -5.18 7.46 2.18
N LYS A 64 -4.91 6.81 1.05
CA LYS A 64 -5.08 7.38 -0.29
C LYS A 64 -5.97 6.44 -1.10
N PRO A 65 -7.02 6.95 -1.76
CA PRO A 65 -7.89 6.11 -2.57
C PRO A 65 -7.10 5.56 -3.76
N VAL A 66 -7.23 4.25 -4.00
CA VAL A 66 -6.78 3.59 -5.22
C VAL A 66 -8.02 3.38 -6.09
N GLY A 67 -7.93 3.74 -7.36
CA GLY A 67 -9.06 3.69 -8.28
C GLY A 67 -8.64 3.26 -9.68
N LEU A 68 -9.61 2.76 -10.43
CA LEU A 68 -9.45 2.46 -11.84
C LEU A 68 -9.67 3.72 -12.66
N ILE A 69 -8.81 3.91 -13.66
CA ILE A 69 -8.88 5.06 -14.56
C ILE A 69 -8.84 4.53 -15.99
N TRP A 70 -9.77 4.99 -16.81
CA TRP A 70 -9.82 4.74 -18.24
C TRP A 70 -10.30 5.98 -18.97
N GLN A 71 -10.11 5.99 -20.29
CA GLN A 71 -10.55 7.11 -21.13
C GLN A 71 -12.08 7.19 -21.14
N ASN A 72 -12.61 8.40 -20.93
CA ASN A 72 -14.03 8.67 -21.10
C ASN A 72 -14.37 8.75 -22.60
N VAL A 73 -15.09 7.76 -23.11
CA VAL A 73 -15.46 7.66 -24.53
C VAL A 73 -16.95 7.35 -24.69
N ASN A 74 -17.53 7.77 -25.81
CA ASN A 74 -18.94 7.54 -26.16
C ASN A 74 -19.04 6.86 -27.54
N PRO A 75 -19.61 5.64 -27.65
CA PRO A 75 -20.18 4.83 -26.56
C PRO A 75 -19.11 4.30 -25.59
N PRO A 76 -19.48 3.99 -24.33
CA PRO A 76 -18.56 3.39 -23.36
C PRO A 76 -17.97 2.08 -23.86
N LEU A 77 -16.70 1.83 -23.52
CA LEU A 77 -16.03 0.57 -23.85
C LEU A 77 -16.60 -0.56 -22.97
N SER A 78 -16.95 -1.67 -23.59
CA SER A 78 -17.51 -2.85 -22.90
C SER A 78 -16.53 -3.51 -21.93
N MET A 79 -15.25 -3.60 -22.32
CA MET A 79 -14.20 -4.25 -21.51
C MET A 79 -13.92 -3.53 -20.18
N PRO A 80 -13.71 -2.20 -20.12
CA PRO A 80 -13.59 -1.47 -18.85
C PRO A 80 -14.80 -1.62 -17.94
N ASN A 81 -16.02 -1.63 -18.49
CA ASN A 81 -17.23 -1.83 -17.69
C ASN A 81 -17.25 -3.23 -17.06
N ALA A 82 -17.04 -4.28 -17.85
CA ALA A 82 -16.99 -5.65 -17.35
C ALA A 82 -15.85 -5.84 -16.32
N LEU A 83 -14.67 -5.26 -16.57
CA LEU A 83 -13.55 -5.31 -15.64
C LEU A 83 -13.86 -4.57 -14.34
N SER A 84 -14.51 -3.40 -14.42
CA SER A 84 -14.88 -2.63 -13.23
C SER A 84 -15.86 -3.38 -12.34
N GLU A 85 -16.83 -4.09 -12.93
CA GLU A 85 -17.80 -4.91 -12.22
C GLU A 85 -17.12 -6.07 -11.49
N VAL A 86 -16.22 -6.80 -12.18
CA VAL A 86 -15.46 -7.90 -11.57
C VAL A 86 -14.58 -7.40 -10.43
N LEU A 87 -13.89 -6.27 -10.61
CA LEU A 87 -12.99 -5.71 -9.58
C LEU A 87 -13.75 -5.15 -8.38
N MET A 88 -14.92 -4.56 -8.59
CA MET A 88 -15.79 -4.09 -7.49
C MET A 88 -16.29 -5.27 -6.65
N ASN A 89 -16.77 -6.34 -7.28
CA ASN A 89 -17.21 -7.54 -6.57
C ASN A 89 -16.07 -8.18 -5.77
N ALA A 90 -14.89 -8.33 -6.38
CA ALA A 90 -13.72 -8.87 -5.69
C ALA A 90 -13.25 -7.97 -4.53
N HIS A 91 -13.34 -6.64 -4.68
CA HIS A 91 -12.99 -5.70 -3.62
C HIS A 91 -13.93 -5.84 -2.40
N ASP A 92 -15.23 -5.97 -2.63
CA ASP A 92 -16.22 -6.15 -1.57
C ASP A 92 -15.99 -7.47 -0.82
N GLU A 93 -15.75 -8.56 -1.54
CA GLU A 93 -15.40 -9.87 -0.95
C GLU A 93 -14.14 -9.79 -0.07
N ILE A 94 -13.09 -9.12 -0.55
CA ILE A 94 -11.83 -8.93 0.18
C ILE A 94 -12.05 -8.07 1.44
N ASN A 95 -12.82 -6.99 1.33
CA ASN A 95 -13.11 -6.12 2.47
C ASN A 95 -13.94 -6.85 3.53
N ASP A 96 -14.89 -7.69 3.13
CA ASP A 96 -15.69 -8.49 4.05
C ASP A 96 -14.84 -9.58 4.73
N ALA A 97 -13.90 -10.20 4.02
CA ALA A 97 -12.95 -11.14 4.60
C ALA A 97 -11.99 -10.49 5.61
N MET A 98 -11.64 -9.20 5.42
CA MET A 98 -10.74 -8.45 6.32
C MET A 98 -11.44 -7.79 7.53
N LYS A 99 -12.78 -7.89 7.65
CA LYS A 99 -13.54 -7.36 8.80
C LYS A 99 -13.55 -8.28 10.04
N TYR A 100 -12.98 -9.48 9.94
CA TYR A 100 -12.87 -10.47 11.02
C TYR A 100 -11.41 -10.66 11.45
#